data_AF-A0A7C5XQE8-F1
#
_entry.id   AF-A0A7C5XQE8-F1
#
_cell.length_a   1.000
_cell.length_b   1.000
_cell.length_c   1.000
_cell.angle_alpha   90.00
_cell.angle_beta   90.00
_cell.angle_gamma   90.00
#
_symmetry.space_group_name_H-M   'P 1'
#
loop_
_entity.id
_entity.type
_entity.pdbx_description
1 polymer ?
#
loop_
_entity_poly.entity_id
_entity_poly.type
_entity_poly.pdbx_seq_one_letter_code
_entity_poly.pdbx_strand_id
1 'polypeptide(L)' 'MTDYTIIEEIRSRKVFDSRGNPTVEVEIYTRGGGIGRVSAPAGAST' A
#
# COMPACT_ATOMS: atom_id res chain seq x y z
N MET A 1 11.77 -21.53 13.05
CA MET A 1 11.51 -20.92 11.73
C MET A 1 11.11 -19.48 11.99
N THR A 2 11.71 -18.52 11.30
CA THR A 2 11.55 -17.09 11.62
C THR A 2 10.53 -16.44 10.68
N ASP A 3 9.41 -16.02 11.25
CA ASP A 3 8.24 -15.45 10.55
C ASP A 3 8.43 -13.99 10.07
N TYR A 4 9.67 -13.54 9.83
CA TYR A 4 9.97 -12.12 9.59
C TYR A 4 9.23 -11.51 8.39
N THR A 5 8.90 -12.30 7.37
CA THR A 5 8.23 -11.82 6.14
C THR A 5 6.73 -12.07 6.13
N ILE A 6 6.14 -12.63 7.18
CA ILE A 6 4.68 -12.83 7.25
C ILE A 6 4.01 -11.46 7.37
N ILE A 7 3.02 -11.20 6.51
CA ILE A 7 2.21 -9.98 6.57
C ILE A 7 1.35 -10.03 7.82
N GLU A 8 1.43 -8.98 8.64
CA GLU A 8 0.67 -8.82 9.87
C GLU A 8 -0.50 -7.85 9.69
N GLU A 9 -0.29 -6.75 8.98
CA GLU A 9 -1.33 -5.73 8.77
C GLU A 9 -1.20 -5.08 7.38
N ILE A 10 -2.34 -4.73 6.79
CA ILE A 10 -2.44 -3.93 5.56
C ILE A 10 -3.41 -2.78 5.82
N ARG A 11 -2.97 -1.55 5.56
CA ARG A 11 -3.80 -0.34 5.61
C ARG A 11 -3.89 0.28 4.24
N SER A 12 -5.09 0.63 3.80
CA SER A 12 -5.31 1.38 2.56
C SER A 12 -5.94 2.74 2.82
N ARG A 13 -5.66 3.69 1.94
CA ARG A 13 -6.28 5.02 1.95
C ARG A 13 -6.42 5.57 0.54
N LYS A 14 -7.41 6.44 0.35
CA LYS A 14 -7.56 7.22 -0.88
C LYS A 14 -6.61 8.42 -0.83
N VAL A 15 -5.84 8.59 -1.88
CA VAL A 15 -4.96 9.76 -2.11
C VAL A 15 -5.22 10.32 -3.50
N PHE A 16 -4.55 11.41 -3.87
CA PHE A 16 -4.66 12.00 -5.21
C PHE A 16 -3.32 11.88 -5.95
N ASP A 17 -3.36 11.52 -7.24
CA ASP A 17 -2.19 11.52 -8.12
C ASP A 17 -1.75 12.95 -8.49
N SER A 18 -0.68 13.07 -9.29
CA SER A 18 -0.16 14.37 -9.75
C SER A 18 -1.14 15.18 -10.63
N ARG A 19 -2.23 14.57 -11.11
CA ARG A 19 -3.29 15.20 -11.91
C ARG A 19 -4.55 15.46 -11.10
N GLY A 20 -4.53 15.18 -9.79
CA GLY A 20 -5.68 15.33 -8.92
C GLY A 20 -6.72 14.21 -9.05
N ASN A 21 -6.39 13.09 -9.69
CA ASN A 21 -7.29 11.94 -9.77
C ASN A 21 -7.18 11.09 -8.51
N PRO A 22 -8.30 10.60 -7.95
CA PRO A 22 -8.26 9.70 -6.80
C PRO A 22 -7.55 8.38 -7.18
N THR A 23 -6.61 7.94 -6.33
CA THR A 23 -5.94 6.64 -6.42
C THR A 23 -5.82 5.99 -5.03
N VAL A 24 -5.33 4.76 -4.97
CA VAL A 24 -5.15 3.98 -3.75
C VAL A 24 -3.69 3.97 -3.33
N GLU A 25 -3.46 4.23 -2.05
CA GLU A 25 -2.19 4.01 -1.38
C GLU A 25 -2.33 2.89 -0.35
N VAL A 26 -1.33 2.02 -0.29
CA VAL A 26 -1.27 0.88 0.64
C VAL A 26 0.00 0.93 1.46
N GLU A 27 -0.14 0.66 2.75
CA GLU A 27 0.94 0.45 3.71
C GLU A 27 0.83 -0.97 4.27
N ILE A 28 1.94 -1.71 4.28
CA ILE A 28 2.04 -3.11 4.68
C ILE A 28 3.03 -3.23 5.83
N TYR A 29 2.64 -3.98 6.86
CA TYR A 29 3.46 -4.30 8.02
C TYR A 29 3.72 -5.81 8.06
N THR A 30 4.97 -6.23 8.26
CA THR A 30 5.31 -7.64 8.50
C THR A 30 5.53 -7.90 9.97
N ARG A 31 5.31 -9.13 10.43
CA ARG A 31 5.58 -9.59 11.80
C ARG A 31 7.06 -9.39 12.21
N GLY A 32 7.95 -9.29 11.22
CA GLY A 32 9.35 -8.95 11.42
C GLY A 32 9.66 -7.47 11.60
N GLY A 33 8.65 -6.59 11.64
CA GLY A 33 8.80 -5.14 11.74
C GLY A 33 9.09 -4.45 10.40
N GLY A 34 8.99 -5.16 9.27
CA GLY A 34 9.14 -4.56 7.95
C GLY A 34 7.95 -3.66 7.61
N ILE A 35 8.23 -2.51 6.99
CA ILE A 35 7.22 -1.54 6.57
C ILE A 35 7.43 -1.21 5.09
N GLY A 36 6.37 -1.31 4.29
CA GLY A 36 6.37 -0.88 2.90
C GLY A 36 5.16 -0.02 2.58
N ARG A 37 5.34 1.05 1.80
CA ARG A 37 4.25 1.94 1.39
C ARG A 37 4.36 2.28 -0.08
N VAL A 38 3.24 2.20 -0.80
CA VAL A 38 3.18 2.47 -2.24
C VAL A 38 1.83 3.03 -2.65
N SER A 39 1.85 3.99 -3.58
CA SER A 39 0.65 4.51 -4.26
C SER A 39 0.58 3.94 -5.67
N ALA A 40 -0.60 3.43 -6.07
CA ALA A 40 -0.82 2.99 -7.44
C ALA A 40 -0.94 4.20 -8.39
N PRO A 41 -0.50 4.08 -9.66
CA PRO A 41 -0.82 5.09 -10.66
C PRO A 41 -2.34 5.08 -10.96
N ALA A 42 -2.95 6.25 -11.16
CA ALA A 42 -4.35 6.33 -11.54
C ALA A 42 -4.55 5.86 -13.00
N GLY A 43 -5.25 4.74 -13.17
CA GLY A 43 -5.67 4.21 -14.47
C GLY A 43 -7.04 4.75 -14.91
N ALA A 44 -7.38 4.52 -16.19
CA ALA A 44 -8.74 4.67 -16.69
C ALA A 44 -9.45 3.31 -16.59
N SER A 45 -10.63 3.27 -15.97
CA SER A 45 -11.47 2.07 -15.90
C SER A 45 -12.56 2.19 -16.96
N THR A 46 -12.65 1.21 -17.86
CA THR A 46 -13.73 1.07 -18.85
C THR A 46 -14.44 -0.25 -18.62
#